data_AF-A0A7I8ERL9-F1
#
_entry.id   AF-A0A7I8ERL9-F1
#
_cell.length_a   1.000
_cell.length_b   1.000
_cell.length_c   1.000
_cell.angle_alpha   90.00
_cell.angle_beta   90.00
_cell.angle_gamma   90.00
#
_symmetry.space_group_name_H-M   'P 1'
#
loop_
_entity.id
_entity.type
_entity.pdbx_description
1 polymer ?
#
loop_
_entity_poly.entity_id
_entity_poly.type
_entity_poly.pdbx_seq_one_letter_code
_entity_poly.pdbx_strand_id
1 'polypeptide(L)'
;MHISTQTSINTSDALNPAKQTIPDNADVCIRKVARSGHISYDGRPFFISKALAGHYIRLIIFGERIIIDTAIPLHKEFSLNR
;
A
#
# COMPACT_ATOMS: atom_id res chain seq x y z
N MET A 1 17.64 -41.47 21.08
CA MET A 1 17.85 -40.08 21.55
C MET A 1 17.46 -39.15 20.42
N HIS A 2 16.25 -38.58 20.45
CA HIS A 2 15.82 -37.57 19.49
C HIS A 2 16.31 -36.21 19.96
N ILE A 3 17.13 -35.55 19.15
CA ILE A 3 17.65 -34.21 19.38
C ILE A 3 16.63 -33.22 18.79
N SER A 4 15.81 -32.61 19.64
CA SER A 4 14.95 -31.49 19.25
C SER A 4 15.81 -30.24 19.10
N THR A 5 16.03 -29.79 17.86
CA THR A 5 16.67 -28.50 17.58
C THR A 5 15.68 -27.38 17.88
N GLN A 6 15.97 -26.62 18.93
CA GLN A 6 15.26 -25.39 19.30
C GLN A 6 15.61 -24.31 18.28
N THR A 7 14.67 -23.98 17.39
CA THR A 7 14.83 -22.86 16.46
C THR A 7 14.57 -21.56 17.21
N SER A 8 15.64 -20.86 17.58
CA SER A 8 15.61 -19.48 18.04
C SER A 8 15.13 -18.59 16.89
N ILE A 9 13.87 -18.15 16.94
CA ILE A 9 13.40 -17.04 16.13
C ILE A 9 13.93 -15.77 16.77
N ASN A 10 14.99 -15.20 16.18
CA ASN A 10 15.57 -13.95 16.60
C ASN A 10 14.55 -12.81 16.42
N THR A 11 14.22 -12.17 17.53
CA THR A 11 13.43 -10.94 17.60
C THR A 11 14.23 -9.77 17.00
N SER A 12 14.31 -9.69 15.68
CA SER A 12 14.83 -8.51 14.95
C SER A 12 13.89 -8.02 13.85
N ASP A 13 12.67 -8.55 13.75
CA ASP A 13 11.62 -8.05 12.83
C ASP A 13 10.92 -6.77 13.34
N ALA A 14 11.53 -6.07 14.30
CA ALA A 14 11.05 -4.77 14.74
C ALA A 14 11.38 -3.69 13.70
N LEU A 15 10.34 -3.23 13.00
CA LEU A 15 10.24 -1.97 12.25
C LEU A 15 11.01 -1.89 10.92
N ASN A 16 10.56 -2.65 9.92
CA ASN A 16 10.69 -2.19 8.53
C ASN A 16 9.41 -1.40 8.14
N PRO A 17 9.44 -0.05 8.07
CA PRO A 17 8.28 0.75 7.67
C PRO A 17 7.88 0.52 6.20
N ALA A 18 8.69 -0.17 5.41
CA ALA A 18 8.50 -0.37 3.97
C ALA A 18 7.69 -1.63 3.60
N LYS A 19 7.20 -2.41 4.57
CA LYS A 19 6.38 -3.59 4.29
C LYS A 19 5.13 -3.59 5.16
N GLN A 20 4.25 -2.60 4.95
CA GLN A 20 2.87 -2.76 5.39
C GLN A 20 2.28 -3.93 4.60
N THR A 21 2.20 -5.09 5.25
CA THR A 21 1.57 -6.28 4.68
C THR A 21 0.12 -5.93 4.38
N ILE A 22 -0.24 -5.87 3.11
CA ILE A 22 -1.62 -5.70 2.68
C ILE A 22 -2.39 -6.91 3.20
N PRO A 23 -3.51 -6.75 3.91
CA PRO A 23 -4.29 -7.87 4.39
C PRO A 23 -4.76 -8.76 3.23
N ASP A 24 -4.76 -10.09 3.41
CA ASP A 24 -5.03 -11.06 2.34
C ASP A 24 -6.43 -10.93 1.69
N ASN A 25 -7.39 -10.31 2.39
CA ASN A 25 -8.76 -10.06 1.92
C ASN A 25 -9.03 -8.58 1.61
N ALA A 26 -7.99 -7.79 1.34
CA ALA A 26 -8.16 -6.38 1.02
C ALA A 26 -8.32 -6.15 -0.49
N ASP A 27 -9.29 -5.33 -0.87
CA ASP A 27 -9.40 -4.86 -2.24
C ASP A 27 -8.41 -3.74 -2.48
N VAL A 28 -7.55 -3.89 -3.48
CA VAL A 28 -6.52 -2.90 -3.82
C VAL A 28 -6.80 -2.29 -5.17
N CYS A 29 -6.95 -0.97 -5.21
CA CYS A 29 -7.06 -0.24 -6.47
C CYS A 29 -6.18 1.00 -6.48
N ILE A 30 -5.85 1.48 -7.68
CA ILE A 30 -5.12 2.73 -7.86
C ILE A 30 -6.13 3.83 -8.20
N ARG A 31 -5.98 4.98 -7.55
CA ARG A 31 -6.82 6.16 -7.77
C ARG A 31 -5.97 7.40 -7.87
N LYS A 32 -6.36 8.32 -8.75
CA LYS A 32 -5.77 9.65 -8.85
C LYS A 32 -6.44 10.58 -7.85
N VAL A 33 -5.66 11.31 -7.07
CA VAL A 33 -6.18 12.34 -6.18
C VAL A 33 -6.62 13.55 -7.02
N ALA A 34 -7.85 14.00 -6.81
CA ALA A 34 -8.40 15.17 -7.48
C ALA A 34 -7.62 16.45 -7.12
N ARG A 35 -7.76 17.50 -7.92
CA ARG A 35 -7.16 18.82 -7.65
C ARG A 35 -7.61 19.42 -6.31
N SER A 36 -8.78 19.00 -5.82
CA SER A 36 -9.30 19.37 -4.49
C SER A 36 -8.62 18.62 -3.34
N GLY A 37 -7.75 17.64 -3.61
CA GLY A 37 -7.13 16.78 -2.59
C GLY A 37 -7.99 15.58 -2.17
N HIS A 38 -9.07 15.29 -2.91
CA HIS A 38 -10.02 14.23 -2.57
C HIS A 38 -9.88 13.01 -3.48
N ILE A 39 -10.33 11.86 -3.00
CA ILE A 39 -10.68 10.69 -3.81
C ILE A 39 -12.15 10.36 -3.63
N SER A 40 -12.72 9.61 -4.56
CA SER A 40 -14.07 9.06 -4.43
C SER A 40 -14.00 7.54 -4.25
N TYR A 41 -14.75 7.02 -3.30
CA TYR A 41 -14.98 5.60 -3.09
C TYR A 41 -16.45 5.37 -2.75
N ASP A 42 -17.09 4.41 -3.41
CA ASP A 42 -18.53 4.11 -3.25
C ASP A 42 -19.44 5.36 -3.30
N GLY A 43 -19.20 6.21 -4.29
CA GLY A 43 -19.93 7.47 -4.46
C GLY A 43 -19.64 8.56 -3.42
N ARG A 44 -18.79 8.29 -2.42
CA ARG A 44 -18.48 9.22 -1.31
C ARG A 44 -17.08 9.84 -1.48
N PRO A 45 -16.93 11.15 -1.28
CA PRO A 45 -15.63 11.80 -1.30
C PRO A 45 -14.89 11.64 0.03
N PHE A 46 -13.59 11.39 -0.03
CA PHE A 46 -12.68 11.36 1.11
C PHE A 46 -11.54 12.35 0.87
N PHE A 47 -11.31 13.24 1.82
CA PHE A 47 -10.19 14.16 1.77
C PHE A 47 -8.89 13.43 2.14
N ILE A 48 -7.87 13.52 1.29
CA ILE A 48 -6.56 12.92 1.52
C ILE A 48 -5.55 14.01 1.87
N SER A 49 -5.18 14.82 0.89
CA SER A 49 -4.30 15.98 1.05
C SER A 49 -4.23 16.76 -0.26
N LYS A 50 -4.18 18.09 -0.17
CA LYS A 50 -3.91 18.97 -1.32
C LYS A 50 -2.51 18.75 -1.90
N ALA A 51 -1.54 18.34 -1.08
CA ALA A 51 -0.17 18.09 -1.54
C ALA A 51 -0.06 16.90 -2.50
N LEU A 52 -1.02 15.97 -2.42
CA LEU A 52 -1.07 14.79 -3.30
C LEU A 52 -1.94 15.03 -4.53
N ALA A 53 -2.47 16.24 -4.76
CA ALA A 53 -3.30 16.54 -5.90
C ALA A 53 -2.60 16.15 -7.22
N GLY A 54 -3.28 15.34 -8.03
CA GLY A 54 -2.74 14.84 -9.30
C GLY A 54 -1.84 13.61 -9.19
N HIS A 55 -1.42 13.21 -7.98
CA HIS A 55 -0.70 11.96 -7.75
C HIS A 55 -1.65 10.77 -7.84
N TYR A 56 -1.15 9.65 -8.34
CA TYR A 56 -1.78 8.37 -8.13
C TYR A 56 -1.38 7.87 -6.73
N ILE A 57 -2.31 7.20 -6.07
CA ILE A 57 -2.11 6.54 -4.78
C ILE A 57 -2.73 5.15 -4.82
N ARG A 58 -2.26 4.28 -3.95
CA ARG A 58 -2.84 2.96 -3.74
C ARG A 58 -3.92 3.07 -2.65
N LEU A 59 -5.13 2.68 -3.01
CA LEU A 59 -6.30 2.63 -2.17
C LEU A 59 -6.53 1.18 -1.76
N ILE A 60 -6.43 0.89 -0.47
CA ILE A 60 -6.58 -0.46 0.10
C ILE A 60 -7.86 -0.45 0.94
N ILE A 61 -8.85 -1.25 0.55
CA ILE A 61 -10.13 -1.37 1.23
C ILE A 61 -10.11 -2.67 2.03
N PHE A 62 -10.33 -2.58 3.33
CA PHE A 62 -10.32 -3.74 4.20
C PHE A 62 -11.36 -3.59 5.32
N GLY A 63 -12.38 -4.46 5.30
CA GLY A 63 -13.56 -4.31 6.15
C GLY A 63 -14.24 -2.96 5.91
N GLU A 64 -14.44 -2.20 6.99
CA GLU A 64 -15.06 -0.86 6.95
C GLU A 64 -14.03 0.28 6.88
N ARG A 65 -12.81 -0.02 6.41
CA ARG A 65 -11.70 0.94 6.43
C ARG A 65 -11.12 1.13 5.04
N ILE A 66 -10.71 2.37 4.80
CA ILE A 66 -9.92 2.77 3.64
C ILE A 66 -8.54 3.15 4.15
N ILE A 67 -7.53 2.48 3.63
CA ILE A 67 -6.11 2.75 3.91
C ILE A 67 -5.51 3.40 2.66
N ILE A 68 -4.77 4.50 2.87
CA ILE A 68 -4.11 5.26 1.83
C ILE A 68 -2.63 4.96 1.87
N ASP A 69 -2.13 4.36 0.80
CA ASP A 69 -0.71 4.14 0.60
C ASP A 69 -0.22 5.03 -0.55
N THR A 70 0.70 5.94 -0.22
CA THR A 70 1.29 6.88 -1.18
C THR A 70 2.50 6.28 -1.90
N ALA A 71 2.98 5.11 -1.48
CA ALA A 71 4.02 4.38 -2.18
C ALA A 71 3.41 3.75 -3.44
N ILE A 72 3.85 4.23 -4.61
CA ILE A 72 3.70 3.48 -5.85
C ILE A 72 5.05 2.83 -6.14
N PRO A 73 5.25 1.55 -5.82
CA PRO A 73 6.42 0.82 -6.29
C PRO A 73 6.23 0.56 -7.79
N LEU A 74 6.55 1.55 -8.62
CA LEU A 74 6.54 1.39 -10.08
C LEU A 74 7.97 1.40 -10.60
N HIS A 75 8.53 0.20 -10.72
CA HIS A 75 9.67 -0.04 -11.61
C HIS A 75 9.09 -0.57 -12.93
N LYS A 76 9.13 0.24 -13.99
CA LYS A 76 8.68 -0.17 -15.32
C LYS A 76 9.73 0.21 -16.35
N GLU A 77 10.32 -0.81 -16.95
CA GLU A 77 11.30 -0.64 -18.02
C GLU A 77 10.59 -0.68 -19.38
N PHE A 78 11.04 0.17 -20.30
CA PHE A 78 10.57 0.21 -21.68
C PHE A 78 11.78 0.09 -22.60
N SER A 79 11.76 -0.90 -23.50
CA SER A 79 12.76 -1.01 -24.55
C SER A 79 12.54 0.11 -25.58
N LEU A 80 13.54 0.95 -25.78
CA LEU A 80 13.57 1.90 -26.88
C LEU A 80 14.16 1.17 -28.08
N ASN A 81 13.32 0.76 -29.02
CA ASN A 81 13.79 0.27 -30.31
C ASN A 81 14.41 1.46 -31.05
N ARG A 82 15.74 1.46 -31.19
CA ARG A 82 16.51 2.39 -32.02
C ARG A 82 16.81 1.76 -33.37
#